data_AF-A0AAX6FMN1-F1
#
_entry.id   AF-A0AAX6FMN1-F1
#
_cell.length_a   1.000
_cell.length_b   1.000
_cell.length_c   1.000
_cell.angle_alpha   90.00
_cell.angle_beta   90.00
_cell.angle_gamma   90.00
#
_symmetry.space_group_name_H-M   'P 1'
#
loop_
_entity.id
_entity.type
_entity.pdbx_description
1 polymer ?
#
loop_
_entity_poly.entity_id
_entity_poly.type
_entity_poly.pdbx_seq_one_letter_code
_entity_poly.pdbx_strand_id
1 'polypeptide(L)'
;MAQFAKPENALKRAEELINVGQKQAALQALHDLITSKRYRAWQKTLERIMFKYVELCVDMRRGRFAKDGLIQYRIVCQQVNVSSLEEVIKHFMQLSTEKAEQARSQSEAMEDALDVEDLEADKRPEDLMLSYVSGEKGKDRSDRELVTPWFKFLWETYRTVLEILRNNSKLEALYAMTAHRAFQFCKQYKRTTEFRRLCEIIRNHLANLNKYRDQRDKPDLTAPESLQLYLDTRVEQLKIATDLELWQEAFRSVEDIHGLMSMVKRSPKPSLMVVYYAKLTEIFWIADSHLYHAYAWLKLFTLQKSYNKNLAQKDLQLIASSVLLAALSVTPYDHKHGASHLELENEKERNLRMSNLIGFNLEPKKDGREVLSRSSLLSELTSKGVMTCVFQEVKDLCNLLENEFLPLDLASKVQPLLAKITKLGGKLSSASSVPEVQLSQYVPALEKLTTFRVLQQVSQVYQSMKIDMLSRMIPFFDFSLWRRFQ
;
A
#
# COMPACT_ATOMS: atom_id res chain seq x y z
N MET A 1 45.42 -13.13 -16.71
CA MET A 1 44.60 -13.33 -15.49
C MET A 1 45.55 -13.60 -14.33
N ALA A 2 45.51 -12.78 -13.28
CA ALA A 2 46.33 -13.01 -12.09
C ALA A 2 45.75 -14.20 -11.31
N GLN A 3 46.39 -15.37 -11.41
CA GLN A 3 46.02 -16.52 -10.58
C GLN A 3 46.71 -16.38 -9.23
N PHE A 4 45.98 -15.92 -8.23
CA PHE A 4 46.48 -15.95 -6.85
C PHE A 4 46.50 -17.39 -6.33
N ALA A 5 47.54 -17.73 -5.56
CA ALA A 5 47.63 -19.02 -4.85
C ALA A 5 46.91 -18.96 -3.50
N LYS A 6 46.92 -17.79 -2.84
CA LYS A 6 46.30 -17.54 -1.54
C LYS A 6 45.35 -16.33 -1.61
N PRO A 7 44.11 -16.40 -1.08
CA PRO A 7 43.18 -15.28 -1.06
C PRO A 7 43.74 -14.02 -0.39
N GLU A 8 44.59 -14.18 0.64
CA GLU A 8 45.21 -13.06 1.36
C GLU A 8 46.06 -12.17 0.43
N ASN A 9 46.72 -12.78 -0.57
CA ASN A 9 47.56 -12.05 -1.52
C ASN A 9 46.70 -11.22 -2.49
N ALA A 10 45.51 -11.69 -2.83
CA ALA A 10 44.58 -10.94 -3.66
C ALA A 10 44.06 -9.69 -2.93
N LEU A 11 43.78 -9.79 -1.63
CA LEU A 11 43.36 -8.66 -0.82
C LEU A 11 44.45 -7.59 -0.72
N LYS A 12 45.69 -7.98 -0.38
CA LYS A 12 46.84 -7.06 -0.35
C LYS A 12 47.06 -6.39 -1.69
N ARG A 13 46.99 -7.16 -2.79
CA ARG A 13 47.16 -6.61 -4.13
C ARG A 13 46.05 -5.62 -4.49
N ALA A 14 44.81 -5.88 -4.09
CA ALA A 14 43.72 -4.94 -4.28
C ALA A 14 43.95 -3.65 -3.49
N GLU A 15 44.41 -3.73 -2.24
CA GLU A 15 44.76 -2.56 -1.41
C GLU A 15 45.88 -1.72 -2.04
N GLU A 16 46.94 -2.35 -2.54
CA GLU A 16 48.01 -1.66 -3.30
C GLU A 16 47.46 -0.93 -4.54
N LEU A 17 46.61 -1.59 -5.31
CA LEU A 17 46.01 -1.00 -6.51
C LEU A 17 45.08 0.17 -6.17
N ILE A 18 44.35 0.09 -5.04
CA ILE A 18 43.51 1.18 -4.54
C ILE A 18 44.38 2.39 -4.15
N ASN A 19 45.50 2.16 -3.47
CA ASN A 19 46.41 3.23 -3.04
C ASN A 19 47.04 3.98 -4.22
N VAL A 20 47.22 3.31 -5.36
CA VAL A 20 47.71 3.91 -6.62
C VAL A 20 46.55 4.47 -7.48
N GLY A 21 45.31 4.48 -6.96
CA GLY A 21 44.13 5.03 -7.64
C GLY A 21 43.51 4.10 -8.69
N GLN A 22 44.04 2.89 -8.89
CA GLN A 22 43.56 1.90 -9.88
C GLN A 22 42.39 1.06 -9.36
N LYS A 23 41.30 1.71 -8.95
CA LYS A 23 40.10 1.04 -8.39
C LYS A 23 39.49 -0.01 -9.32
N GLN A 24 39.47 0.23 -10.64
CA GLN A 24 38.94 -0.73 -11.61
C GLN A 24 39.76 -2.02 -11.68
N ALA A 25 41.10 -1.92 -11.63
CA ALA A 25 41.99 -3.07 -11.64
C ALA A 25 41.90 -3.85 -10.33
N ALA A 26 41.79 -3.15 -9.19
CA ALA A 26 41.54 -3.76 -7.89
C ALA A 26 40.23 -4.56 -7.89
N LEU A 27 39.14 -3.96 -8.40
CA LEU A 27 37.85 -4.61 -8.50
C LEU A 27 37.91 -5.88 -9.37
N GLN A 28 38.58 -5.81 -10.53
CA GLN A 28 38.74 -6.97 -11.41
C GLN A 28 39.54 -8.10 -10.75
N ALA A 29 40.64 -7.77 -10.05
CA ALA A 29 41.45 -8.75 -9.35
C ALA A 29 40.67 -9.51 -8.27
N LEU A 30 39.81 -8.81 -7.52
CA LEU A 30 38.91 -9.42 -6.54
C LEU A 30 37.78 -10.22 -7.23
N HIS A 31 37.20 -9.70 -8.31
CA HIS A 31 36.15 -10.37 -9.07
C HIS A 31 36.61 -11.73 -9.61
N ASP A 32 37.80 -11.77 -10.22
CA ASP A 32 38.40 -12.99 -10.78
C ASP A 32 38.62 -14.05 -9.68
N LEU A 33 38.96 -13.62 -8.46
CA LEU A 33 39.11 -14.51 -7.31
C LEU A 33 37.76 -15.10 -6.86
N ILE A 34 36.75 -14.25 -6.66
CA ILE A 34 35.42 -14.64 -6.14
C ILE A 34 34.69 -15.57 -7.12
N THR A 35 34.85 -15.32 -8.42
CA THR A 35 34.23 -16.13 -9.47
C THR A 35 35.04 -17.39 -9.82
N SER A 36 36.24 -17.54 -9.27
CA SER A 36 37.11 -18.69 -9.53
C SER A 36 36.53 -19.99 -8.97
N LYS A 37 36.61 -21.07 -9.75
CA LYS A 37 36.24 -22.42 -9.29
C LYS A 37 37.16 -22.96 -8.20
N ARG A 38 38.36 -22.36 -8.01
CA ARG A 38 39.37 -22.81 -7.05
C ARG A 38 38.96 -22.52 -5.59
N TYR A 39 38.24 -21.43 -5.34
CA TYR A 39 37.94 -20.94 -4.00
C TYR A 39 36.46 -21.13 -3.64
N ARG A 40 36.01 -22.39 -3.60
CA ARG A 40 34.60 -22.74 -3.30
C ARG A 40 34.32 -23.08 -1.83
N ALA A 41 35.36 -23.22 -1.01
CA ALA A 41 35.22 -23.44 0.42
C ALA A 41 35.26 -22.10 1.15
N TRP A 42 34.30 -21.88 2.06
CA TRP A 42 34.23 -20.65 2.84
C TRP A 42 35.46 -20.49 3.76
N GLN A 43 36.00 -19.27 3.83
CA GLN A 43 37.11 -18.89 4.69
C GLN A 43 36.88 -17.45 5.19
N LYS A 44 37.33 -17.13 6.40
CA LYS A 44 37.20 -15.77 6.96
C LYS A 44 37.91 -14.69 6.12
N THR A 45 38.97 -15.06 5.41
CA THR A 45 39.62 -14.15 4.44
C THR A 45 38.70 -13.80 3.26
N LEU A 46 37.88 -14.74 2.78
CA LEU A 46 36.93 -14.48 1.69
C LEU A 46 35.84 -13.50 2.11
N GLU A 47 35.38 -13.55 3.35
CA GLU A 47 34.44 -12.57 3.91
C GLU A 47 35.04 -11.14 3.89
N ARG A 48 36.27 -10.97 4.36
CA ARG A 48 36.97 -9.67 4.29
C ARG A 48 37.14 -9.17 2.85
N ILE A 49 37.44 -10.08 1.93
CA ILE A 49 37.52 -9.78 0.49
C ILE A 49 36.17 -9.34 -0.04
N MET A 50 35.08 -9.99 0.36
CA MET A 50 33.73 -9.63 -0.06
C MET A 50 33.30 -8.25 0.44
N PHE A 51 33.62 -7.88 1.69
CA PHE A 51 33.39 -6.52 2.18
C PHE A 51 34.09 -5.50 1.29
N LYS A 52 35.38 -5.70 1.01
CA LYS A 52 36.15 -4.78 0.17
C LYS A 52 35.67 -4.74 -1.29
N TYR A 53 35.30 -5.89 -1.82
CA TYR A 53 34.77 -6.03 -3.17
C TYR A 53 33.47 -5.25 -3.36
N VAL A 54 32.55 -5.38 -2.39
CA VAL A 54 31.27 -4.68 -2.39
C VAL A 54 31.47 -3.16 -2.24
N GLU A 55 32.37 -2.70 -1.38
CA GLU A 55 32.74 -1.27 -1.28
C GLU A 55 33.14 -0.70 -2.65
N LEU A 56 34.05 -1.38 -3.36
CA LEU A 56 34.48 -0.96 -4.69
C LEU A 56 33.34 -0.98 -5.71
N CYS A 57 32.45 -1.97 -5.63
CA CYS A 57 31.28 -2.04 -6.49
C CYS A 57 30.34 -0.84 -6.28
N VAL A 58 30.11 -0.43 -5.03
CA VAL A 58 29.27 0.73 -4.69
C VAL A 58 29.92 2.03 -5.14
N ASP A 59 31.19 2.25 -4.76
CA ASP A 59 31.96 3.44 -5.12
C ASP A 59 31.95 3.71 -6.63
N MET A 60 32.07 2.65 -7.43
CA MET A 60 32.13 2.73 -8.88
C MET A 60 30.77 2.52 -9.56
N ARG A 61 29.69 2.33 -8.80
CA ARG A 61 28.33 2.01 -9.26
C ARG A 61 28.28 0.79 -10.22
N ARG A 62 29.12 -0.22 -9.97
CA ARG A 62 29.24 -1.46 -10.77
C ARG A 62 28.26 -2.54 -10.28
N GLY A 63 26.96 -2.30 -10.42
CA GLY A 63 25.91 -3.20 -9.90
C GLY A 63 25.95 -4.62 -10.48
N ARG A 64 26.34 -4.77 -11.74
CA ARG A 64 26.49 -6.10 -12.38
C ARG A 64 27.58 -6.94 -11.71
N PHE A 65 28.73 -6.33 -11.41
CA PHE A 65 29.82 -6.98 -10.68
C PHE A 65 29.35 -7.38 -9.27
N ALA A 66 28.65 -6.51 -8.56
CA ALA A 66 28.10 -6.83 -7.24
C ALA A 66 27.17 -8.05 -7.31
N LYS A 67 26.23 -8.07 -8.26
CA LYS A 67 25.31 -9.19 -8.46
C LYS A 67 26.05 -10.51 -8.70
N ASP A 68 26.96 -10.54 -9.66
CA ASP A 68 27.66 -11.77 -10.04
C ASP A 68 28.52 -12.29 -8.88
N GLY A 69 29.25 -11.39 -8.21
CA GLY A 69 30.07 -11.72 -7.05
C GLY A 69 29.25 -12.26 -5.88
N LEU A 70 28.11 -11.63 -5.55
CA LEU A 70 27.25 -12.07 -4.46
C LEU A 70 26.53 -13.39 -4.76
N ILE A 71 26.18 -13.68 -6.02
CA ILE A 71 25.64 -14.98 -6.43
C ILE A 71 26.68 -16.08 -6.18
N GLN A 72 27.94 -15.86 -6.58
CA GLN A 72 29.01 -16.83 -6.32
C GLN A 72 29.29 -16.97 -4.83
N TYR A 73 29.33 -15.86 -4.09
CA TYR A 73 29.55 -15.89 -2.66
C TYR A 73 28.44 -16.62 -1.90
N ARG A 74 27.18 -16.45 -2.32
CA ARG A 74 26.06 -17.23 -1.79
C ARG A 74 26.31 -18.73 -1.92
N ILE A 75 26.78 -19.19 -3.09
CA ILE A 75 27.08 -20.61 -3.32
C ILE A 75 28.14 -21.12 -2.34
N VAL A 76 29.19 -20.31 -2.08
CA VAL A 76 30.26 -20.64 -1.13
C VAL A 76 29.76 -20.72 0.31
N CYS A 77 28.88 -19.80 0.71
CA CYS A 77 28.38 -19.68 2.09
C CYS A 77 27.21 -20.62 2.42
N GLN A 78 26.43 -21.05 1.43
CA GLN A 78 25.11 -21.68 1.61
C GLN A 78 25.11 -22.84 2.63
N GLN A 79 26.12 -23.72 2.59
CA GLN A 79 26.17 -24.91 3.44
C GLN A 79 26.96 -24.71 4.74
N VAL A 80 27.84 -23.71 4.79
CA VAL A 80 28.85 -23.58 5.86
C VAL A 80 28.52 -22.41 6.78
N ASN A 81 28.34 -21.21 6.23
CA ASN A 81 28.20 -19.99 7.02
C ASN A 81 27.29 -18.97 6.33
N VAL A 82 25.98 -19.16 6.48
CA VAL A 82 24.96 -18.28 5.88
C VAL A 82 24.95 -16.89 6.52
N SER A 83 25.33 -16.74 7.80
CA SER A 83 25.38 -15.43 8.45
C SER A 83 26.47 -14.54 7.87
N SER A 84 27.57 -15.11 7.36
CA SER A 84 28.59 -14.35 6.64
C SER A 84 28.04 -13.68 5.37
N LEU A 85 27.15 -14.37 4.63
CA LEU A 85 26.43 -13.76 3.50
C LEU A 85 25.49 -12.65 3.96
N GLU A 86 24.79 -12.84 5.07
CA GLU A 86 23.88 -11.86 5.65
C GLU A 86 24.60 -10.54 5.98
N GLU A 87 25.75 -10.61 6.66
CA GLU A 87 26.53 -9.42 7.04
C GLU A 87 27.08 -8.67 5.82
N VAL A 88 27.59 -9.38 4.81
CA VAL A 88 28.04 -8.77 3.55
C VAL A 88 26.88 -8.08 2.82
N ILE A 89 25.68 -8.68 2.81
CA ILE A 89 24.48 -8.08 2.20
C ILE A 89 23.99 -6.85 2.97
N LYS A 90 23.99 -6.89 4.31
CA LYS A 90 23.65 -5.72 5.14
C LYS A 90 24.59 -4.56 4.84
N HIS A 91 25.88 -4.81 4.78
CA HIS A 91 26.89 -3.81 4.45
C HIS A 91 26.72 -3.25 3.03
N PHE A 92 26.44 -4.11 2.03
CA PHE A 92 26.17 -3.67 0.67
C PHE A 92 25.00 -2.69 0.59
N MET A 93 23.89 -3.03 1.26
CA MET A 93 22.71 -2.17 1.29
C MET A 93 22.99 -0.87 2.03
N GLN A 94 23.66 -0.93 3.19
CA GLN A 94 24.00 0.24 3.97
C GLN A 94 24.84 1.24 3.17
N LEU A 95 25.95 0.80 2.56
CA LEU A 95 26.79 1.67 1.73
C LEU A 95 26.03 2.26 0.55
N SER A 96 25.16 1.46 -0.08
CA SER A 96 24.34 1.93 -1.21
C SER A 96 23.35 3.02 -0.77
N THR A 97 22.74 2.86 0.40
CA THR A 97 21.83 3.86 0.99
C THR A 97 22.58 5.13 1.36
N GLU A 98 23.71 5.02 2.07
CA GLU A 98 24.52 6.17 2.47
C GLU A 98 24.99 6.99 1.27
N LYS A 99 25.43 6.34 0.18
CA LYS A 99 25.81 7.06 -1.05
C LYS A 99 24.63 7.76 -1.72
N ALA A 100 23.46 7.15 -1.71
CA ALA A 100 22.25 7.76 -2.28
C ALA A 100 21.78 8.96 -1.45
N GLU A 101 21.86 8.87 -0.12
CA GLU A 101 21.56 9.97 0.80
C GLU A 101 22.59 11.09 0.67
N GLN A 102 23.88 10.78 0.57
CA GLN A 102 24.93 11.77 0.31
C GLN A 102 24.69 12.53 -0.99
N ALA A 103 24.37 11.82 -2.08
CA ALA A 103 24.07 12.45 -3.37
C ALA A 103 22.85 13.37 -3.28
N ARG A 104 21.83 12.98 -2.52
CA ARG A 104 20.66 13.81 -2.27
C ARG A 104 21.02 15.07 -1.48
N SER A 105 21.72 14.93 -0.35
CA SER A 105 22.13 16.08 0.47
C SER A 105 23.05 17.03 -0.28
N GLN A 106 23.89 16.52 -1.19
CA GLN A 106 24.70 17.36 -2.08
C GLN A 106 23.85 18.15 -3.08
N SER A 107 22.81 17.54 -3.64
CA SER A 107 21.87 18.24 -4.54
C SER A 107 21.10 19.33 -3.78
N GLU A 108 20.59 19.01 -2.59
CA GLU A 108 19.88 19.96 -1.71
C GLU A 108 20.80 21.13 -1.29
N ALA A 109 22.05 20.86 -0.89
CA ALA A 109 23.00 21.91 -0.54
C ALA A 109 23.42 22.79 -1.73
N MET A 110 23.49 22.22 -2.94
CA MET A 110 23.77 22.99 -4.16
C MET A 110 22.61 23.91 -4.52
N GLU A 111 21.37 23.45 -4.33
CA GLU A 111 20.17 24.29 -4.50
C GLU A 111 20.14 25.43 -3.50
N ASP A 112 20.36 25.16 -2.20
CA ASP A 112 20.39 26.19 -1.16
C ASP A 112 21.48 27.25 -1.43
N ALA A 113 22.63 26.84 -1.97
CA ALA A 113 23.68 27.77 -2.36
C ALA A 113 23.28 28.66 -3.56
N LEU A 114 22.57 28.09 -4.54
CA LEU A 114 22.07 28.80 -5.72
C LEU A 114 20.91 29.75 -5.38
N ASP A 115 20.08 29.43 -4.38
CA ASP A 115 18.95 30.27 -3.93
C ASP A 115 19.42 31.52 -3.14
N VAL A 116 20.67 31.52 -2.68
CA VAL A 116 21.33 32.67 -2.02
C VAL A 116 22.06 33.58 -3.03
N GLU A 117 22.34 33.09 -4.24
CA GLU A 117 22.97 33.87 -5.33
C GLU A 117 21.92 34.63 -6.16
N ASP A 118 21.59 35.84 -5.66
CA ASP A 118 21.14 37.03 -6.40
C ASP A 118 19.77 36.99 -7.13
N LEU A 119 18.78 37.64 -6.53
CA LEU A 119 17.46 37.93 -7.14
C LEU A 119 17.55 38.82 -8.40
N GLU A 120 18.70 39.43 -8.69
CA GLU A 120 18.95 40.24 -9.89
C GLU A 120 19.74 39.52 -10.99
N ALA A 121 20.13 38.25 -10.81
CA ALA A 121 20.72 37.47 -11.89
C ALA A 121 19.63 37.12 -12.93
N ASP A 122 19.56 37.91 -14.01
CA ASP A 122 18.71 37.67 -15.17
C ASP A 122 18.68 36.18 -15.52
N LYS A 123 17.50 35.55 -15.44
CA LYS A 123 17.29 34.16 -15.85
C LYS A 123 17.92 33.99 -17.23
N ARG A 124 18.93 33.13 -17.32
CA ARG A 124 19.65 32.91 -18.58
C ARG A 124 18.63 32.63 -19.69
N PRO A 125 18.80 33.21 -20.89
CA PRO A 125 17.89 32.95 -22.02
C PRO A 125 17.66 31.46 -22.28
N GLU A 126 18.69 30.63 -22.02
CA GLU A 126 18.62 29.17 -22.10
C GLU A 126 17.62 28.56 -21.10
N ASP A 127 17.58 29.04 -19.86
CA ASP A 127 16.65 28.54 -18.82
C ASP A 127 15.21 28.93 -19.12
N LEU A 128 15.00 30.15 -19.65
CA LEU A 128 13.71 30.59 -20.13
C LEU A 128 13.24 29.70 -21.29
N MET A 129 14.09 29.46 -22.30
CA MET A 129 13.76 28.57 -23.42
C MET A 129 13.42 27.15 -22.96
N LEU A 130 14.20 26.59 -22.04
CA LEU A 130 13.93 25.24 -21.54
C LEU A 130 12.62 25.18 -20.73
N SER A 131 12.23 26.25 -20.02
CA SER A 131 10.95 26.31 -19.30
C SER A 131 9.71 26.32 -20.22
N TYR A 132 9.86 26.76 -21.48
CA TYR A 132 8.78 26.70 -22.48
C TYR A 132 8.64 25.32 -23.13
N VAL A 133 9.71 24.51 -23.15
CA VAL A 133 9.72 23.18 -23.78
C VAL A 133 9.45 22.07 -22.77
N SER A 134 9.94 22.21 -21.54
CA SER A 134 9.67 21.30 -20.43
C SER A 134 9.20 22.05 -19.19
N GLY A 135 8.24 21.48 -18.46
CA GLY A 135 7.85 21.98 -17.15
C GLY A 135 8.87 21.66 -16.03
N GLU A 136 10.06 21.16 -16.39
CA GLU A 136 11.11 20.75 -15.44
C GLU A 136 11.89 21.98 -14.97
N LYS A 137 11.91 22.20 -13.64
CA LYS A 137 12.64 23.30 -13.00
C LYS A 137 14.14 22.98 -12.91
N GLY A 138 14.96 23.97 -12.55
CA GLY A 138 16.41 23.79 -12.33
C GLY A 138 16.74 22.65 -11.36
N LYS A 139 16.02 22.57 -10.24
CA LYS A 139 16.09 21.48 -9.24
C LYS A 139 15.85 20.09 -9.84
N ASP A 140 14.85 19.95 -10.71
CA ASP A 140 14.53 18.66 -11.32
C ASP A 140 15.67 18.17 -12.23
N ARG A 141 16.43 19.11 -12.83
CA ARG A 141 17.59 18.80 -13.67
C ARG A 141 18.81 18.38 -12.85
N SER A 142 19.14 19.10 -11.77
CA SER A 142 20.24 18.74 -10.87
C SER A 142 19.99 17.38 -10.20
N ASP A 143 18.76 17.13 -9.74
CA ASP A 143 18.35 15.84 -9.20
C ASP A 143 18.42 14.71 -10.24
N ARG A 144 18.15 15.01 -11.50
CA ARG A 144 18.26 14.04 -12.60
C ARG A 144 19.70 13.68 -12.93
N GLU A 145 20.63 14.60 -12.78
CA GLU A 145 22.05 14.37 -13.03
C GLU A 145 22.77 13.71 -11.85
N LEU A 146 22.57 14.24 -10.63
CA LEU A 146 23.32 13.82 -9.44
C LEU A 146 22.63 12.68 -8.69
N VAL A 147 21.33 12.84 -8.39
CA VAL A 147 20.61 11.95 -7.46
C VAL A 147 20.06 10.71 -8.18
N THR A 148 19.45 10.89 -9.34
CA THR A 148 18.76 9.82 -10.08
C THR A 148 19.67 8.61 -10.41
N PRO A 149 20.95 8.76 -10.80
CA PRO A 149 21.84 7.62 -10.98
C PRO A 149 22.04 6.79 -9.70
N TRP A 150 22.15 7.44 -8.54
CA TRP A 150 22.28 6.76 -7.25
C TRP A 150 20.99 6.08 -6.81
N PHE A 151 19.83 6.70 -7.05
CA PHE A 151 18.53 6.06 -6.80
C PHE A 151 18.30 4.85 -7.70
N LYS A 152 18.69 4.92 -8.99
CA LYS A 152 18.66 3.77 -9.89
C LYS A 152 19.58 2.65 -9.42
N PHE A 153 20.78 2.99 -8.95
CA PHE A 153 21.72 2.02 -8.39
C PHE A 153 21.16 1.37 -7.12
N LEU A 154 20.67 2.16 -6.17
CA LEU A 154 20.08 1.67 -4.92
C LEU A 154 18.84 0.78 -5.16
N TRP A 155 17.97 1.16 -6.11
CA TRP A 155 16.85 0.32 -6.54
C TRP A 155 17.33 -1.05 -7.07
N GLU A 156 18.32 -1.06 -7.97
CA GLU A 156 18.85 -2.31 -8.52
C GLU A 156 19.60 -3.13 -7.46
N THR A 157 20.20 -2.48 -6.44
CA THR A 157 20.73 -3.14 -5.24
C THR A 157 19.64 -3.88 -4.50
N TYR A 158 18.52 -3.22 -4.14
CA TYR A 158 17.39 -3.89 -3.47
C TYR A 158 16.86 -5.07 -4.28
N ARG A 159 16.66 -4.88 -5.59
CA ARG A 159 16.21 -5.94 -6.49
C ARG A 159 17.18 -7.13 -6.52
N THR A 160 18.48 -6.86 -6.62
CA THR A 160 19.53 -7.88 -6.65
C THR A 160 19.58 -8.65 -5.35
N VAL A 161 19.51 -7.96 -4.21
CA VAL A 161 19.49 -8.60 -2.89
C VAL A 161 18.26 -9.50 -2.74
N LEU A 162 17.05 -9.04 -3.09
CA LEU A 162 15.85 -9.87 -3.04
C LEU A 162 15.96 -11.12 -3.92
N GLU A 163 16.54 -11.01 -5.11
CA GLU A 163 16.78 -12.14 -6.01
C GLU A 163 17.76 -13.17 -5.40
N ILE A 164 18.79 -12.70 -4.69
CA ILE A 164 19.80 -13.56 -4.05
C ILE A 164 19.22 -14.27 -2.82
N LEU A 165 18.42 -13.56 -2.03
CA LEU A 165 17.88 -14.05 -0.76
C LEU A 165 16.64 -14.95 -0.91
N ARG A 166 15.97 -14.95 -2.07
CA ARG A 166 14.73 -15.70 -2.26
C ARG A 166 14.88 -17.20 -2.00
N ASN A 167 13.78 -17.82 -1.59
CA ASN A 167 13.64 -19.27 -1.39
C ASN A 167 14.70 -19.88 -0.47
N ASN A 168 15.14 -19.14 0.57
CA ASN A 168 16.04 -19.65 1.60
C ASN A 168 15.44 -19.38 2.98
N SER A 169 15.11 -20.43 3.72
CA SER A 169 14.46 -20.37 5.03
C SER A 169 15.31 -19.66 6.09
N LYS A 170 16.65 -19.72 5.98
CA LYS A 170 17.56 -19.04 6.90
C LYS A 170 17.67 -17.54 6.67
N LEU A 171 17.20 -17.04 5.52
CA LEU A 171 17.36 -15.65 5.09
C LEU A 171 16.02 -14.91 4.97
N GLU A 172 14.92 -15.51 5.41
CA GLU A 172 13.57 -14.93 5.31
C GLU A 172 13.46 -13.57 6.01
N ALA A 173 14.04 -13.45 7.21
CA ALA A 173 14.05 -12.19 7.96
C ALA A 173 14.80 -11.08 7.21
N LEU A 174 15.97 -11.39 6.64
CA LEU A 174 16.74 -10.44 5.85
C LEU A 174 16.01 -10.07 4.55
N TYR A 175 15.34 -11.04 3.91
CA TYR A 175 14.51 -10.80 2.73
C TYR A 175 13.35 -9.85 3.04
N ALA A 176 12.61 -10.10 4.12
CA ALA A 176 11.50 -9.24 4.56
C ALA A 176 11.99 -7.82 4.89
N MET A 177 13.09 -7.70 5.67
CA MET A 177 13.71 -6.41 5.98
C MET A 177 14.11 -5.65 4.71
N THR A 178 14.69 -6.35 3.73
CA THR A 178 15.08 -5.76 2.44
C THR A 178 13.85 -5.25 1.68
N ALA A 179 12.78 -6.03 1.61
CA ALA A 179 11.53 -5.64 0.96
C ALA A 179 10.92 -4.40 1.63
N HIS A 180 10.88 -4.35 2.96
CA HIS A 180 10.36 -3.21 3.72
C HIS A 180 11.18 -1.94 3.47
N ARG A 181 12.51 -2.04 3.50
CA ARG A 181 13.41 -0.91 3.16
C ARG A 181 13.18 -0.43 1.73
N ALA A 182 13.01 -1.34 0.77
CA ALA A 182 12.74 -0.99 -0.62
C ALA A 182 11.36 -0.31 -0.79
N PHE A 183 10.33 -0.75 -0.05
CA PHE A 183 9.04 -0.05 -0.03
C PHE A 183 9.16 1.36 0.54
N GLN A 184 9.86 1.53 1.67
CA GLN A 184 10.08 2.84 2.29
C GLN A 184 10.88 3.78 1.39
N PHE A 185 11.92 3.26 0.72
CA PHE A 185 12.63 3.99 -0.34
C PHE A 185 11.66 4.46 -1.44
N CYS A 186 10.79 3.57 -1.94
CA CYS A 186 9.83 3.96 -2.96
C CYS A 186 8.83 5.01 -2.47
N LYS A 187 8.39 4.93 -1.20
CA LYS A 187 7.51 5.93 -0.58
C LYS A 187 8.19 7.28 -0.43
N GLN A 188 9.35 7.31 0.23
CA GLN A 188 10.11 8.52 0.55
C GLN A 188 10.43 9.34 -0.69
N TYR A 189 10.78 8.66 -1.78
CA TYR A 189 11.19 9.29 -3.04
C TYR A 189 10.12 9.24 -4.15
N LYS A 190 8.87 8.90 -3.79
CA LYS A 190 7.71 8.82 -4.70
C LYS A 190 7.97 8.00 -5.99
N ARG A 191 8.74 6.92 -5.88
CA ARG A 191 9.15 6.04 -7.00
C ARG A 191 8.07 5.00 -7.31
N THR A 192 6.94 5.44 -7.85
CA THR A 192 5.76 4.58 -8.07
C THR A 192 5.98 3.48 -9.11
N THR A 193 6.86 3.70 -10.09
CA THR A 193 7.22 2.70 -11.11
C THR A 193 7.99 1.52 -10.51
N GLU A 194 8.99 1.80 -9.69
CA GLU A 194 9.78 0.82 -8.95
C GLU A 194 8.92 0.08 -7.94
N PHE A 195 8.03 0.79 -7.23
CA PHE A 195 7.09 0.17 -6.30
C PHE A 195 6.22 -0.91 -6.95
N ARG A 196 5.58 -0.60 -8.09
CA ARG A 196 4.78 -1.60 -8.83
C ARG A 196 5.64 -2.79 -9.27
N ARG A 197 6.86 -2.53 -9.76
CA ARG A 197 7.81 -3.58 -10.15
C ARG A 197 8.24 -4.44 -8.95
N LEU A 198 8.42 -3.85 -7.78
CA LEU A 198 8.75 -4.55 -6.54
C LEU A 198 7.62 -5.50 -6.14
N CYS A 199 6.37 -5.03 -6.18
CA CYS A 199 5.21 -5.87 -5.88
C CYS A 199 5.16 -7.10 -6.79
N GLU A 200 5.41 -6.94 -8.10
CA GLU A 200 5.51 -8.09 -9.02
C GLU A 200 6.65 -9.03 -8.72
N ILE A 201 7.82 -8.51 -8.37
CA ILE A 201 8.96 -9.36 -7.98
C ILE A 201 8.56 -10.23 -6.79
N ILE A 202 7.93 -9.66 -5.76
CA ILE A 202 7.53 -10.41 -4.56
C ILE A 202 6.39 -11.39 -4.88
N ARG A 203 5.45 -11.07 -5.78
CA ARG A 203 4.44 -12.05 -6.27
C ARG A 203 5.09 -13.23 -6.99
N ASN A 204 6.00 -12.93 -7.92
CA ASN A 204 6.73 -13.95 -8.67
C ASN A 204 7.58 -14.84 -7.76
N HIS A 205 8.20 -14.29 -6.72
CA HIS A 205 8.94 -15.07 -5.73
C HIS A 205 8.03 -16.04 -4.97
N LEU A 206 6.86 -15.60 -4.51
CA LEU A 206 5.88 -16.47 -3.85
C LEU A 206 5.33 -17.54 -4.80
N ALA A 207 5.01 -17.18 -6.05
CA ALA A 207 4.58 -18.13 -7.07
C ALA A 207 5.64 -19.21 -7.36
N ASN A 208 6.91 -18.80 -7.45
CA ASN A 208 8.04 -19.72 -7.63
C ASN A 208 8.22 -20.66 -6.43
N LEU A 209 8.10 -20.14 -5.20
CA LEU A 209 8.14 -20.95 -3.99
C LEU A 209 7.06 -22.07 -4.00
N ASN A 210 5.86 -21.75 -4.48
CA ASN A 210 4.75 -22.70 -4.58
C ASN A 210 4.96 -23.74 -5.69
N LYS A 211 5.57 -23.33 -6.81
CA LYS A 211 5.83 -24.19 -7.96
C LYS A 211 6.93 -25.22 -7.67
N TYR A 212 7.99 -24.84 -6.97
CA TYR A 212 9.15 -25.69 -6.72
C TYR A 212 9.18 -26.21 -5.27
N ARG A 213 8.33 -27.21 -4.99
CA ARG A 213 8.10 -27.67 -3.61
C ARG A 213 9.24 -28.46 -2.98
N ASP A 214 10.11 -29.07 -3.77
CA ASP A 214 11.13 -30.04 -3.33
C ASP A 214 12.51 -29.40 -3.01
N GLN A 215 12.60 -28.08 -2.90
CA GLN A 215 13.86 -27.39 -2.57
C GLN A 215 14.24 -27.60 -1.09
N ARG A 216 15.46 -28.05 -0.83
CA ARG A 216 15.96 -28.41 0.52
C ARG A 216 15.89 -27.29 1.55
N ASP A 217 16.19 -26.06 1.15
CA ASP A 217 16.26 -24.89 2.05
C ASP A 217 15.04 -23.96 1.88
N LYS A 218 13.91 -24.45 1.37
CA LYS A 218 12.77 -23.58 1.08
C LYS A 218 12.07 -23.11 2.38
N PRO A 219 11.55 -21.87 2.41
CA PRO A 219 10.61 -21.41 3.44
C PRO A 219 9.38 -22.29 3.62
N ASP A 220 9.02 -22.60 4.87
CA ASP A 220 7.80 -23.33 5.20
C ASP A 220 6.67 -22.36 5.58
N LEU A 221 5.73 -22.13 4.67
CA LEU A 221 4.58 -21.25 4.92
C LEU A 221 3.60 -21.80 5.97
N THR A 222 3.72 -23.06 6.39
CA THR A 222 2.93 -23.61 7.49
C THR A 222 3.52 -23.26 8.87
N ALA A 223 4.81 -22.93 8.91
CA ALA A 223 5.48 -22.43 10.10
C ALA A 223 4.98 -21.01 10.42
N PRO A 224 4.59 -20.72 11.68
CA PRO A 224 3.98 -19.46 12.04
C PRO A 224 4.93 -18.26 11.88
N GLU A 225 6.22 -18.45 12.13
CA GLU A 225 7.24 -17.39 12.01
C GLU A 225 7.46 -16.98 10.55
N SER A 226 7.68 -17.97 9.66
CA SER A 226 7.77 -17.74 8.22
C SER A 226 6.49 -17.10 7.68
N LEU A 227 5.31 -17.64 8.00
CA LEU A 227 4.04 -17.06 7.55
C LEU A 227 3.87 -15.61 7.99
N GLN A 228 4.26 -15.28 9.23
CA GLN A 228 4.21 -13.92 9.76
C GLN A 228 5.07 -12.96 8.94
N LEU A 229 6.31 -13.34 8.58
CA LEU A 229 7.19 -12.51 7.75
C LEU A 229 6.59 -12.19 6.37
N TYR A 230 5.98 -13.19 5.71
CA TYR A 230 5.32 -12.99 4.43
C TYR A 230 4.09 -12.09 4.56
N LEU A 231 3.28 -12.30 5.61
CA LEU A 231 2.11 -11.48 5.88
C LEU A 231 2.47 -10.03 6.18
N ASP A 232 3.43 -9.79 7.06
CA ASP A 232 3.86 -8.43 7.42
C ASP A 232 4.41 -7.70 6.19
N THR A 233 5.11 -8.41 5.31
CA THR A 233 5.56 -7.86 4.01
C THR A 233 4.39 -7.46 3.12
N ARG A 234 3.32 -8.26 3.03
CA ARG A 234 2.13 -7.91 2.23
C ARG A 234 1.30 -6.79 2.84
N VAL A 235 1.23 -6.72 4.16
CA VAL A 235 0.54 -5.63 4.87
C VAL A 235 1.30 -4.33 4.69
N GLU A 236 2.63 -4.36 4.76
CA GLU A 236 3.45 -3.17 4.49
C GLU A 236 3.30 -2.74 3.02
N GLN A 237 3.30 -3.70 2.08
CA GLN A 237 2.99 -3.42 0.66
C GLN A 237 1.64 -2.71 0.51
N LEU A 238 0.59 -3.20 1.18
CA LEU A 238 -0.74 -2.59 1.15
C LEU A 238 -0.71 -1.15 1.68
N LYS A 239 -0.10 -0.91 2.85
CA LYS A 239 0.00 0.44 3.45
C LYS A 239 0.70 1.42 2.52
N ILE A 240 1.85 1.02 1.97
CA ILE A 240 2.63 1.88 1.09
C ILE A 240 1.92 2.12 -0.24
N ALA A 241 1.20 1.12 -0.77
CA ALA A 241 0.38 1.31 -1.96
C ALA A 241 -0.73 2.35 -1.73
N THR A 242 -1.38 2.33 -0.56
CA THR A 242 -2.39 3.34 -0.21
C THR A 242 -1.77 4.72 0.02
N ASP A 243 -0.61 4.80 0.68
CA ASP A 243 0.07 6.07 0.95
C ASP A 243 0.60 6.73 -0.33
N LEU A 244 0.90 5.93 -1.36
CA LEU A 244 1.28 6.38 -2.71
C LEU A 244 0.08 6.56 -3.64
N GLU A 245 -1.16 6.37 -3.14
CA GLU A 245 -2.41 6.48 -3.90
C GLU A 245 -2.46 5.56 -5.13
N LEU A 246 -1.76 4.41 -5.05
CA LEU A 246 -1.74 3.39 -6.09
C LEU A 246 -2.91 2.42 -5.89
N TRP A 247 -4.14 2.90 -6.02
CA TRP A 247 -5.36 2.19 -5.62
C TRP A 247 -5.54 0.80 -6.26
N GLN A 248 -5.20 0.65 -7.55
CA GLN A 248 -5.21 -0.66 -8.21
C GLN A 248 -4.21 -1.63 -7.59
N GLU A 249 -3.01 -1.16 -7.25
CA GLU A 249 -1.98 -1.98 -6.63
C GLU A 249 -2.29 -2.29 -5.15
N ALA A 250 -2.93 -1.35 -4.46
CA ALA A 250 -3.46 -1.56 -3.11
C ALA A 250 -4.51 -2.67 -3.10
N PHE A 251 -5.45 -2.65 -4.04
CA PHE A 251 -6.46 -3.72 -4.18
C PHE A 251 -5.83 -5.08 -4.52
N ARG A 252 -4.82 -5.12 -5.39
CA ARG A 252 -4.07 -6.36 -5.66
C ARG A 252 -3.30 -6.85 -4.43
N SER A 253 -2.82 -5.94 -3.58
CA SER A 253 -2.15 -6.30 -2.32
C SER A 253 -3.13 -6.91 -1.30
N VAL A 254 -4.38 -6.46 -1.27
CA VAL A 254 -5.47 -7.10 -0.51
C VAL A 254 -5.67 -8.55 -0.96
N GLU A 255 -5.66 -8.79 -2.26
CA GLU A 255 -5.78 -10.12 -2.84
C GLU A 255 -4.56 -11.00 -2.56
N ASP A 256 -3.36 -10.42 -2.57
CA ASP A 256 -2.15 -11.12 -2.18
C ASP A 256 -2.23 -11.60 -0.72
N ILE A 257 -2.78 -10.79 0.20
CA ILE A 257 -2.99 -11.17 1.61
C ILE A 257 -4.02 -12.30 1.72
N HIS A 258 -5.19 -12.13 1.10
CA HIS A 258 -6.26 -13.15 1.13
C HIS A 258 -5.79 -14.47 0.48
N GLY A 259 -5.10 -14.39 -0.65
CA GLY A 259 -4.56 -15.54 -1.37
C GLY A 259 -3.50 -16.29 -0.57
N LEU A 260 -2.58 -15.57 0.09
CA LEU A 260 -1.60 -16.19 0.99
C LEU A 260 -2.29 -16.97 2.11
N MET A 261 -3.32 -16.41 2.73
CA MET A 261 -4.04 -17.07 3.82
C MET A 261 -4.91 -18.22 3.35
N SER A 262 -5.46 -18.13 2.15
CA SER A 262 -6.21 -19.20 1.52
C SER A 262 -5.32 -20.40 1.23
N MET A 263 -4.05 -20.17 0.83
CA MET A 263 -3.09 -21.25 0.60
C MET A 263 -2.77 -22.06 1.87
N VAL A 264 -2.62 -21.38 3.01
CA VAL A 264 -2.27 -22.01 4.30
C VAL A 264 -3.48 -22.39 5.14
N LYS A 265 -4.69 -22.01 4.71
CA LYS A 265 -5.97 -22.21 5.41
C LYS A 265 -5.94 -21.77 6.87
N ARG A 266 -5.38 -20.59 7.15
CA ARG A 266 -5.33 -19.99 8.49
C ARG A 266 -5.87 -18.57 8.46
N SER A 267 -6.48 -18.13 9.55
CA SER A 267 -6.89 -16.73 9.72
C SER A 267 -5.73 -15.89 10.31
N PRO A 268 -5.54 -14.63 9.85
CA PRO A 268 -4.58 -13.73 10.45
C PRO A 268 -4.95 -13.34 11.88
N LYS A 269 -3.95 -12.82 12.61
CA LYS A 269 -4.15 -12.23 13.93
C LYS A 269 -5.10 -11.01 13.84
N PRO A 270 -5.95 -10.76 14.85
CA PRO A 270 -6.87 -9.61 14.85
C PRO A 270 -6.18 -8.26 14.64
N SER A 271 -4.98 -8.06 15.21
CA SER A 271 -4.20 -6.82 15.05
C SER A 271 -3.89 -6.49 13.58
N LEU A 272 -3.59 -7.52 12.78
CA LEU A 272 -3.36 -7.37 11.33
C LEU A 272 -4.66 -7.09 10.60
N MET A 273 -5.73 -7.82 10.93
CA MET A 273 -7.04 -7.65 10.29
C MET A 273 -7.60 -6.24 10.49
N VAL A 274 -7.31 -5.61 11.62
CA VAL A 274 -7.69 -4.21 11.90
C VAL A 274 -7.01 -3.23 10.92
N VAL A 275 -5.77 -3.48 10.49
CA VAL A 275 -5.11 -2.70 9.44
C VAL A 275 -5.71 -3.02 8.06
N TYR A 276 -5.93 -4.30 7.77
CA TYR A 276 -6.52 -4.76 6.51
C TYR A 276 -7.88 -4.08 6.25
N TYR A 277 -8.80 -4.11 7.21
CA TYR A 277 -10.11 -3.48 7.03
C TYR A 277 -10.05 -1.96 7.02
N ALA A 278 -9.14 -1.33 7.78
CA ALA A 278 -8.93 0.12 7.70
C ALA A 278 -8.45 0.56 6.30
N LYS A 279 -7.61 -0.23 5.64
CA LYS A 279 -7.22 0.05 4.25
C LYS A 279 -8.31 -0.27 3.24
N LEU A 280 -9.14 -1.29 3.49
CA LEU A 280 -10.31 -1.56 2.65
C LEU A 280 -11.36 -0.44 2.68
N THR A 281 -11.56 0.24 3.81
CA THR A 281 -12.51 1.38 3.85
C THR A 281 -12.04 2.49 2.93
N GLU A 282 -10.75 2.83 2.91
CA GLU A 282 -10.15 3.79 1.97
C GLU A 282 -10.32 3.34 0.51
N ILE A 283 -9.92 2.10 0.19
CA ILE A 283 -9.95 1.57 -1.18
C ILE A 283 -11.37 1.57 -1.76
N PHE A 284 -12.34 1.07 -1.01
CA PHE A 284 -13.72 1.00 -1.51
C PHE A 284 -14.42 2.35 -1.59
N TRP A 285 -13.98 3.34 -0.80
CA TRP A 285 -14.45 4.71 -0.93
C TRP A 285 -13.99 5.31 -2.26
N ILE A 286 -12.70 5.21 -2.58
CA ILE A 286 -12.13 5.72 -3.84
C ILE A 286 -12.69 5.00 -5.07
N ALA A 287 -13.04 3.72 -4.93
CA ALA A 287 -13.65 2.93 -6.01
C ALA A 287 -15.18 3.15 -6.15
N ASP A 288 -15.76 4.14 -5.48
CA ASP A 288 -17.21 4.43 -5.43
C ASP A 288 -18.07 3.20 -5.09
N SER A 289 -17.51 2.26 -4.34
CA SER A 289 -18.13 0.98 -3.97
C SER A 289 -18.71 1.07 -2.56
N HIS A 290 -19.68 1.96 -2.36
CA HIS A 290 -20.19 2.34 -1.04
C HIS A 290 -20.72 1.17 -0.20
N LEU A 291 -21.33 0.16 -0.84
CA LEU A 291 -21.80 -1.05 -0.14
C LEU A 291 -20.64 -1.79 0.54
N TYR A 292 -19.55 -2.02 -0.20
CA TYR A 292 -18.37 -2.70 0.31
C TYR A 292 -17.59 -1.87 1.32
N HIS A 293 -17.55 -0.56 1.11
CA HIS A 293 -17.02 0.39 2.08
C HIS A 293 -17.73 0.28 3.43
N ALA A 294 -19.07 0.24 3.44
CA ALA A 294 -19.86 0.12 4.66
C ALA A 294 -19.66 -1.24 5.36
N TYR A 295 -19.57 -2.33 4.61
CA TYR A 295 -19.23 -3.64 5.19
C TYR A 295 -17.80 -3.69 5.75
N ALA A 296 -16.82 -3.08 5.08
CA ALA A 296 -15.44 -2.99 5.59
C ALA A 296 -15.41 -2.24 6.93
N TRP A 297 -16.16 -1.13 7.05
CA TRP A 297 -16.36 -0.42 8.31
C TRP A 297 -17.00 -1.29 9.38
N LEU A 298 -18.04 -2.07 9.05
CA LEU A 298 -18.70 -2.97 9.99
C LEU A 298 -17.73 -4.04 10.53
N LYS A 299 -16.91 -4.64 9.66
CA LYS A 299 -15.89 -5.62 10.07
C LYS A 299 -14.84 -4.98 10.96
N LEU A 300 -14.37 -3.78 10.60
CA LEU A 300 -13.43 -3.01 11.41
C LEU A 300 -13.99 -2.69 12.81
N PHE A 301 -15.21 -2.15 12.89
CA PHE A 301 -15.91 -1.87 14.15
C PHE A 301 -16.02 -3.12 15.01
N THR A 302 -16.47 -4.24 14.42
CA THR A 302 -16.65 -5.49 15.16
C THR A 302 -15.34 -5.98 15.76
N LEU A 303 -14.24 -5.90 15.01
CA LEU A 303 -12.92 -6.28 15.48
C LEU A 303 -12.39 -5.35 16.57
N GLN A 304 -12.51 -4.04 16.37
CA GLN A 304 -12.03 -3.07 17.34
C GLN A 304 -12.81 -3.14 18.65
N LYS A 305 -14.14 -3.30 18.60
CA LYS A 305 -14.99 -3.49 19.79
C LYS A 305 -14.67 -4.76 20.57
N SER A 306 -14.28 -5.86 19.88
CA SER A 306 -14.02 -7.15 20.53
C SER A 306 -12.58 -7.34 21.02
N TYR A 307 -11.59 -6.83 20.29
CA TYR A 307 -10.17 -7.10 20.56
C TYR A 307 -9.37 -5.89 21.06
N ASN A 308 -9.82 -4.64 20.81
CA ASN A 308 -9.07 -3.44 21.21
C ASN A 308 -9.57 -2.86 22.53
N LYS A 309 -9.08 -3.40 23.66
CA LYS A 309 -9.49 -2.97 25.01
C LYS A 309 -9.06 -1.54 25.37
N ASN A 310 -8.06 -0.98 24.67
CA ASN A 310 -7.52 0.34 24.94
C ASN A 310 -8.16 1.43 24.07
N LEU A 311 -9.19 1.09 23.28
CA LEU A 311 -9.86 2.06 22.41
C LEU A 311 -10.70 3.04 23.24
N ALA A 312 -10.49 4.33 23.03
CA ALA A 312 -11.29 5.36 23.67
C ALA A 312 -12.76 5.25 23.24
N GLN A 313 -13.68 5.49 24.18
CA GLN A 313 -15.13 5.49 23.92
C GLN A 313 -15.49 6.42 22.74
N LYS A 314 -14.84 7.58 22.67
CA LYS A 314 -15.04 8.58 21.60
C LYS A 314 -14.60 8.05 20.22
N ASP A 315 -13.50 7.32 20.16
CA ASP A 315 -13.00 6.71 18.92
C ASP A 315 -13.97 5.62 18.44
N LEU A 316 -14.41 4.76 19.37
CA LEU A 316 -15.41 3.73 19.07
C LEU A 316 -16.72 4.36 18.57
N GLN A 317 -17.15 5.48 19.14
CA GLN A 317 -18.33 6.22 18.71
C GLN A 317 -18.17 6.84 17.32
N LEU A 318 -16.99 7.38 16.98
CA LEU A 318 -16.68 7.86 15.63
C LEU A 318 -16.69 6.74 14.59
N ILE A 319 -16.09 5.59 14.91
CA ILE A 319 -16.07 4.40 14.05
C ILE A 319 -17.49 3.86 13.86
N ALA A 320 -18.27 3.73 14.94
CA ALA A 320 -19.67 3.30 14.87
C ALA A 320 -20.51 4.25 14.00
N SER A 321 -20.34 5.56 14.17
CA SER A 321 -21.05 6.58 13.39
C SER A 321 -20.66 6.52 11.91
N SER A 322 -19.38 6.28 11.61
CA SER A 322 -18.90 6.06 10.24
C SER A 322 -19.55 4.83 9.61
N VAL A 323 -19.71 3.74 10.36
CA VAL A 323 -20.38 2.52 9.86
C VAL A 323 -21.83 2.83 9.48
N LEU A 324 -22.59 3.53 10.35
CA LEU A 324 -23.98 3.84 10.08
C LEU A 324 -24.15 4.82 8.92
N LEU A 325 -23.35 5.89 8.87
CA LEU A 325 -23.40 6.86 7.77
C LEU A 325 -22.97 6.24 6.44
N ALA A 326 -21.97 5.37 6.44
CA ALA A 326 -21.56 4.61 5.26
C ALA A 326 -22.71 3.70 4.76
N ALA A 327 -23.39 3.00 5.67
CA ALA A 327 -24.53 2.14 5.32
C ALA A 327 -25.72 2.94 4.78
N LEU A 328 -26.01 4.11 5.36
CA LEU A 328 -27.03 5.02 4.85
C LEU A 328 -26.65 5.57 3.47
N SER A 329 -25.36 5.84 3.22
CA SER A 329 -24.88 6.35 1.93
C SER A 329 -25.01 5.36 0.78
N VAL A 330 -25.28 4.08 1.05
CA VAL A 330 -25.60 3.09 0.02
C VAL A 330 -26.98 3.37 -0.57
N THR A 331 -27.06 3.52 -1.88
CA THR A 331 -28.31 3.76 -2.60
C THR A 331 -29.31 2.61 -2.34
N PRO A 332 -30.60 2.92 -2.09
CA PRO A 332 -31.59 1.91 -1.73
C PRO A 332 -32.20 1.17 -2.94
N TYR A 333 -31.84 1.55 -4.17
CA TYR A 333 -32.36 0.97 -5.40
C TYR A 333 -31.26 0.30 -6.21
N ASP A 334 -31.66 -0.70 -7.00
CA ASP A 334 -30.77 -1.52 -7.79
C ASP A 334 -30.62 -0.94 -9.20
N HIS A 335 -29.38 -0.72 -9.67
CA HIS A 335 -29.10 -0.15 -10.99
C HIS A 335 -29.32 -1.14 -12.15
N LYS A 336 -29.95 -2.29 -11.90
CA LYS A 336 -30.11 -3.38 -12.86
C LYS A 336 -31.11 -3.12 -13.99
N HIS A 337 -31.84 -2.01 -13.96
CA HIS A 337 -32.81 -1.69 -15.01
C HIS A 337 -32.07 -1.31 -16.31
N GLY A 338 -32.17 -2.16 -17.34
CA GLY A 338 -31.51 -1.94 -18.63
C GLY A 338 -30.12 -2.59 -18.79
N ALA A 339 -29.62 -3.32 -17.78
CA ALA A 339 -28.33 -4.02 -17.87
C ALA A 339 -28.40 -5.25 -18.79
N SER A 340 -27.35 -5.43 -19.60
CA SER A 340 -27.19 -6.61 -20.46
C SER A 340 -26.86 -7.88 -19.65
N HIS A 341 -27.08 -9.05 -20.23
CA HIS A 341 -26.74 -10.33 -19.60
C HIS A 341 -25.25 -10.41 -19.20
N LEU A 342 -24.35 -9.93 -20.06
CA LEU A 342 -22.92 -9.94 -19.82
C LEU A 342 -22.52 -9.04 -18.64
N GLU A 343 -23.15 -7.87 -18.51
CA GLU A 343 -22.93 -6.96 -17.37
C GLU A 343 -23.38 -7.61 -16.05
N LEU A 344 -24.51 -8.32 -16.07
CA LEU A 344 -25.02 -9.04 -14.90
C LEU A 344 -24.11 -10.20 -14.48
N GLU A 345 -23.50 -10.92 -15.43
CA GLU A 345 -22.53 -11.98 -15.12
C GLU A 345 -21.23 -11.43 -14.54
N ASN A 346 -20.67 -10.39 -15.15
CA ASN A 346 -19.47 -9.71 -14.65
C ASN A 346 -19.71 -9.14 -13.25
N GLU A 347 -20.90 -8.59 -12.99
CA GLU A 347 -21.26 -8.08 -11.67
C GLU A 347 -21.39 -9.21 -10.64
N LYS A 348 -21.95 -10.37 -11.00
CA LYS A 348 -22.01 -11.53 -10.09
C LYS A 348 -20.61 -12.01 -9.70
N GLU A 349 -19.70 -12.15 -10.64
CA GLU A 349 -18.31 -12.55 -10.38
C GLU A 349 -17.60 -11.53 -9.48
N ARG A 350 -17.77 -10.23 -9.79
CA ARG A 350 -17.28 -9.13 -8.95
C ARG A 350 -17.84 -9.23 -7.53
N ASN A 351 -19.14 -9.40 -7.38
CA ASN A 351 -19.80 -9.45 -6.08
C ASN A 351 -19.33 -10.64 -5.24
N LEU A 352 -19.12 -11.81 -5.87
CA LEU A 352 -18.57 -12.99 -5.21
C LEU A 352 -17.12 -12.75 -4.74
N ARG A 353 -16.28 -12.18 -5.61
CA ARG A 353 -14.90 -11.82 -5.28
C ARG A 353 -14.85 -10.86 -4.10
N MET A 354 -15.67 -9.80 -4.12
CA MET A 354 -15.73 -8.81 -3.04
C MET A 354 -16.27 -9.40 -1.73
N SER A 355 -17.30 -10.25 -1.80
CA SER A 355 -17.83 -10.95 -0.63
C SER A 355 -16.76 -11.81 0.06
N ASN A 356 -15.94 -12.52 -0.72
CA ASN A 356 -14.85 -13.32 -0.17
C ASN A 356 -13.77 -12.45 0.51
N LEU A 357 -13.38 -11.33 -0.10
CA LEU A 357 -12.38 -10.43 0.46
C LEU A 357 -12.85 -9.72 1.74
N ILE A 358 -14.12 -9.32 1.80
CA ILE A 358 -14.73 -8.62 2.95
C ILE A 358 -15.10 -9.59 4.07
N GLY A 359 -15.66 -10.74 3.73
CA GLY A 359 -15.95 -11.81 4.70
C GLY A 359 -14.68 -12.48 5.21
N PHE A 360 -13.55 -12.27 4.52
CA PHE A 360 -12.33 -13.03 4.67
C PHE A 360 -12.59 -14.55 4.61
N ASN A 361 -13.46 -14.95 3.67
CA ASN A 361 -13.82 -16.34 3.46
C ASN A 361 -12.66 -17.04 2.75
N LEU A 362 -11.95 -17.92 3.45
CA LEU A 362 -10.80 -18.66 2.92
C LEU A 362 -11.20 -19.84 2.05
N GLU A 363 -12.43 -20.32 2.19
CA GLU A 363 -13.01 -21.36 1.35
C GLU A 363 -14.23 -20.77 0.62
N PRO A 364 -14.33 -20.95 -0.71
CA PRO A 364 -15.50 -20.49 -1.45
C PRO A 364 -16.72 -21.30 -1.00
N LYS A 365 -17.68 -20.63 -0.35
CA LYS A 365 -18.99 -21.25 -0.04
C LYS A 365 -19.67 -21.59 -1.38
N LYS A 366 -19.96 -22.88 -1.60
CA LYS A 366 -20.64 -23.37 -2.81
C LYS A 366 -22.07 -22.82 -2.93
N ASP A 367 -22.68 -22.47 -1.81
CA ASP A 367 -23.96 -21.76 -1.77
C ASP A 367 -23.72 -20.27 -1.96
N GLY A 368 -24.03 -19.74 -3.15
CA GLY A 368 -24.02 -18.31 -3.48
C GLY A 368 -25.09 -17.48 -2.75
N ARG A 369 -25.39 -17.81 -1.49
CA ARG A 369 -26.50 -17.26 -0.69
C ARG A 369 -26.16 -15.97 0.04
N GLU A 370 -24.89 -15.69 0.34
CA GLU A 370 -24.51 -14.44 1.00
C GLU A 370 -24.24 -13.34 -0.04
N VAL A 371 -25.32 -12.89 -0.68
CA VAL A 371 -25.30 -11.64 -1.45
C VAL A 371 -25.26 -10.50 -0.44
N LEU A 372 -24.11 -9.81 -0.37
CA LEU A 372 -23.99 -8.57 0.38
C LEU A 372 -25.06 -7.58 -0.12
N SER A 373 -25.87 -7.06 0.79
CA SER A 373 -26.99 -6.19 0.44
C SER A 373 -27.19 -5.12 1.50
N ARG A 374 -27.78 -3.99 1.11
CA ARG A 374 -28.07 -2.89 2.04
C ARG A 374 -29.00 -3.31 3.18
N SER A 375 -30.02 -4.12 2.89
CA SER A 375 -30.98 -4.59 3.89
C SER A 375 -30.33 -5.53 4.91
N SER A 376 -29.52 -6.49 4.43
CA SER A 376 -28.75 -7.38 5.30
C SER A 376 -27.75 -6.59 6.15
N LEU A 377 -27.09 -5.58 5.57
CA LEU A 377 -26.16 -4.70 6.28
C LEU A 377 -26.83 -3.99 7.45
N LEU A 378 -27.96 -3.30 7.21
CA LEU A 378 -28.70 -2.58 8.27
C LEU A 378 -29.19 -3.51 9.39
N SER A 379 -29.65 -4.71 9.03
CA SER A 379 -29.99 -5.75 10.01
C SER A 379 -28.76 -6.17 10.84
N GLU A 380 -27.60 -6.34 10.20
CA GLU A 380 -26.34 -6.70 10.87
C GLU A 380 -25.83 -5.58 11.80
N LEU A 381 -26.00 -4.30 11.43
CA LEU A 381 -25.65 -3.17 12.32
C LEU A 381 -26.39 -3.22 13.66
N THR A 382 -27.67 -3.61 13.60
CA THR A 382 -28.52 -3.72 14.77
C THR A 382 -28.09 -4.92 15.63
N SER A 383 -27.88 -6.08 15.02
CA SER A 383 -27.47 -7.30 15.74
C SER A 383 -26.08 -7.20 16.37
N LYS A 384 -25.15 -6.46 15.76
CA LYS A 384 -23.79 -6.22 16.30
C LYS A 384 -23.73 -5.09 17.34
N GLY A 385 -24.87 -4.45 17.62
CA GLY A 385 -24.96 -3.36 18.59
C GLY A 385 -24.14 -2.14 18.17
N VAL A 386 -24.18 -1.77 16.89
CA VAL A 386 -23.62 -0.51 16.39
C VAL A 386 -24.47 0.65 16.90
N MET A 387 -25.80 0.50 16.83
CA MET A 387 -26.78 1.52 17.23
C MET A 387 -26.67 2.00 18.68
N THR A 388 -26.02 1.24 19.58
CA THR A 388 -25.78 1.70 20.96
C THR A 388 -24.59 2.64 21.07
N CYS A 389 -23.62 2.53 20.18
CA CYS A 389 -22.36 3.29 20.24
C CYS A 389 -22.35 4.58 19.42
N VAL A 390 -23.29 4.76 18.47
CA VAL A 390 -23.33 5.90 17.53
C VAL A 390 -23.68 7.23 18.22
N PHE A 391 -23.28 8.37 17.64
CA PHE A 391 -23.75 9.70 18.08
C PHE A 391 -25.28 9.84 17.95
N GLN A 392 -25.90 10.59 18.86
CA GLN A 392 -27.37 10.70 18.87
C GLN A 392 -27.89 11.30 17.57
N GLU A 393 -27.23 12.33 17.05
CA GLU A 393 -27.58 13.00 15.79
C GLU A 393 -27.62 12.04 14.60
N VAL A 394 -26.72 11.06 14.58
CA VAL A 394 -26.60 10.07 13.51
C VAL A 394 -27.67 8.96 13.66
N LYS A 395 -28.05 8.61 14.89
CA LYS A 395 -29.20 7.72 15.14
C LYS A 395 -30.51 8.37 14.73
N ASP A 396 -30.70 9.63 15.09
CA ASP A 396 -31.88 10.42 14.74
C ASP A 396 -32.02 10.52 13.21
N LEU A 397 -30.91 10.77 12.51
CA LEU A 397 -30.87 10.79 11.04
C LEU A 397 -31.31 9.44 10.44
N CYS A 398 -30.80 8.32 10.97
CA CYS A 398 -31.19 6.99 10.51
C CYS A 398 -32.69 6.73 10.68
N ASN A 399 -33.25 7.13 11.83
CA ASN A 399 -34.68 6.96 12.10
C ASN A 399 -35.54 7.79 11.13
N LEU A 400 -35.17 9.05 10.89
CA LEU A 400 -35.86 9.93 9.94
C LEU A 400 -35.86 9.36 8.52
N LEU A 401 -34.73 8.82 8.06
CA LEU A 401 -34.57 8.37 6.68
C LEU A 401 -35.12 6.96 6.39
N GLU A 402 -35.16 6.07 7.37
CA GLU A 402 -35.59 4.67 7.16
C GLU A 402 -36.98 4.37 7.74
N ASN A 403 -37.40 5.03 8.82
CA ASN A 403 -38.61 4.65 9.56
C ASN A 403 -39.73 5.69 9.50
N GLU A 404 -39.42 6.98 9.37
CA GLU A 404 -40.44 8.04 9.38
C GLU A 404 -40.99 8.36 7.98
N PHE A 405 -42.29 8.63 7.92
CA PHE A 405 -43.01 9.06 6.72
C PHE A 405 -43.45 10.51 6.89
N LEU A 406 -42.65 11.45 6.37
CA LEU A 406 -42.83 12.90 6.50
C LEU A 406 -42.61 13.59 5.15
N PRO A 407 -43.51 13.43 4.17
CA PRO A 407 -43.28 13.86 2.79
C PRO A 407 -42.97 15.36 2.64
N LEU A 408 -43.51 16.20 3.52
CA LEU A 408 -43.32 17.66 3.49
C LEU A 408 -42.16 18.16 4.37
N ASP A 409 -41.91 17.50 5.51
CA ASP A 409 -41.01 17.99 6.56
C ASP A 409 -39.68 17.24 6.66
N LEU A 410 -39.51 16.12 5.92
CA LEU A 410 -38.31 15.28 6.03
C LEU A 410 -37.02 16.10 5.76
N ALA A 411 -36.98 16.88 4.69
CA ALA A 411 -35.81 17.65 4.32
C ALA A 411 -35.45 18.74 5.35
N SER A 412 -36.45 19.46 5.88
CA SER A 412 -36.24 20.52 6.87
C SER A 412 -35.76 19.97 8.21
N LYS A 413 -36.18 18.76 8.60
CA LYS A 413 -35.68 18.05 9.79
C LYS A 413 -34.28 17.47 9.62
N VAL A 414 -33.93 16.99 8.42
CA VAL A 414 -32.61 16.39 8.15
C VAL A 414 -31.51 17.45 8.04
N GLN A 415 -31.80 18.62 7.48
CA GLN A 415 -30.82 19.71 7.28
C GLN A 415 -30.01 20.09 8.54
N PRO A 416 -30.62 20.36 9.71
CA PRO A 416 -29.85 20.70 10.92
C PRO A 416 -28.98 19.53 11.43
N LEU A 417 -29.39 18.28 11.19
CA LEU A 417 -28.59 17.10 11.55
C LEU A 417 -27.36 16.97 10.64
N LEU A 418 -27.51 17.19 9.33
CA LEU A 418 -26.37 17.21 8.40
C LEU A 418 -25.36 18.32 8.75
N ALA A 419 -25.84 19.50 9.13
CA ALA A 419 -24.99 20.60 9.58
C ALA A 419 -24.20 20.27 10.86
N LYS A 420 -24.80 19.50 11.79
CA LYS A 420 -24.09 18.99 12.97
C LYS A 420 -23.06 17.92 12.59
N ILE A 421 -23.44 16.95 11.75
CA ILE A 421 -22.56 15.86 11.30
C ILE A 421 -21.33 16.39 10.56
N THR A 422 -21.48 17.46 9.77
CA THR A 422 -20.36 18.11 9.08
C THR A 422 -19.27 18.59 10.05
N LYS A 423 -19.64 18.95 11.28
CA LYS A 423 -18.70 19.37 12.33
C LYS A 423 -18.13 18.22 13.16
N LEU A 424 -18.65 17.00 12.97
CA LEU A 424 -18.20 15.80 13.68
C LEU A 424 -17.09 15.12 12.88
N GLY A 425 -15.98 14.86 13.57
CA GLY A 425 -14.80 14.22 12.98
C GLY A 425 -13.55 14.54 13.80
N GLY A 426 -12.41 14.04 13.34
CA GLY A 426 -11.10 14.35 13.90
C GLY A 426 -10.14 13.17 13.88
N LYS A 427 -8.93 13.45 14.37
CA LYS A 427 -7.90 12.43 14.57
C LYS A 427 -8.27 11.51 15.72
N LEU A 428 -8.12 10.21 15.49
CA LEU A 428 -8.35 9.19 16.52
C LEU A 428 -7.07 9.02 17.36
N SER A 429 -7.21 8.38 18.52
CA SER A 429 -6.05 8.04 19.34
C SER A 429 -5.10 7.08 18.62
N SER A 430 -3.85 6.99 19.08
CA SER A 430 -2.83 6.07 18.55
C SER A 430 -3.21 4.60 18.67
N ALA A 431 -4.22 4.26 19.48
CA ALA A 431 -4.77 2.92 19.59
C ALA A 431 -5.67 2.53 18.40
N SER A 432 -6.10 3.50 17.58
CA SER A 432 -6.89 3.27 16.36
C SER A 432 -5.98 2.98 15.17
N SER A 433 -6.41 2.07 14.28
CA SER A 433 -5.77 1.85 12.98
C SER A 433 -6.19 2.85 11.90
N VAL A 434 -7.25 3.61 12.16
CA VAL A 434 -7.69 4.70 11.29
C VAL A 434 -7.14 6.00 11.88
N PRO A 435 -6.32 6.76 11.14
CA PRO A 435 -5.67 7.97 11.66
C PRO A 435 -6.67 9.11 11.87
N GLU A 436 -7.63 9.24 10.98
CA GLU A 436 -8.58 10.35 10.96
C GLU A 436 -9.92 9.92 10.36
N VAL A 437 -11.00 10.41 10.94
CA VAL A 437 -12.37 10.20 10.45
C VAL A 437 -13.02 11.56 10.25
N GLN A 438 -13.48 11.82 9.03
CA GLN A 438 -14.24 13.01 8.69
C GLN A 438 -15.65 12.58 8.27
N LEU A 439 -16.65 12.79 9.13
CA LEU A 439 -18.03 12.37 8.84
C LEU A 439 -18.67 13.24 7.75
N SER A 440 -18.12 14.43 7.50
CA SER A 440 -18.51 15.33 6.41
C SER A 440 -18.45 14.67 5.03
N GLN A 441 -17.59 13.66 4.83
CA GLN A 441 -17.47 12.95 3.55
C GLN A 441 -18.77 12.29 3.09
N TYR A 442 -19.66 11.94 4.02
CA TYR A 442 -20.93 11.27 3.71
C TYR A 442 -22.07 12.26 3.39
N VAL A 443 -21.90 13.55 3.71
CA VAL A 443 -22.97 14.56 3.57
C VAL A 443 -23.53 14.62 2.15
N PRO A 444 -22.72 14.66 1.06
CA PRO A 444 -23.26 14.70 -0.29
C PRO A 444 -24.10 13.46 -0.65
N ALA A 445 -23.72 12.27 -0.17
CA ALA A 445 -24.48 11.05 -0.40
C ALA A 445 -25.80 11.05 0.39
N LEU A 446 -25.79 11.59 1.61
CA LEU A 446 -26.97 11.71 2.47
C LEU A 446 -27.96 12.77 1.95
N GLU A 447 -27.48 13.87 1.38
CA GLU A 447 -28.32 14.87 0.70
C GLU A 447 -29.05 14.26 -0.50
N LYS A 448 -28.34 13.46 -1.31
CA LYS A 448 -28.94 12.69 -2.41
C LYS A 448 -29.96 11.68 -1.91
N LEU A 449 -29.64 10.91 -0.87
CA LEU A 449 -30.59 9.96 -0.27
C LEU A 449 -31.84 10.66 0.26
N THR A 450 -31.68 11.78 0.96
CA THR A 450 -32.79 12.56 1.52
C THR A 450 -33.69 13.04 0.40
N THR A 451 -33.11 13.57 -0.68
CA THR A 451 -33.83 13.96 -1.89
C THR A 451 -34.65 12.80 -2.46
N PHE A 452 -34.02 11.62 -2.63
CA PHE A 452 -34.71 10.44 -3.13
C PHE A 452 -35.85 9.98 -2.21
N ARG A 453 -35.65 9.98 -0.89
CA ARG A 453 -36.68 9.62 0.09
C ARG A 453 -37.86 10.60 0.05
N VAL A 454 -37.62 11.90 -0.03
CA VAL A 454 -38.69 12.90 -0.20
C VAL A 454 -39.48 12.61 -1.49
N LEU A 455 -38.80 12.39 -2.62
CA LEU A 455 -39.45 12.06 -3.88
C LEU A 455 -40.31 10.80 -3.78
N GLN A 456 -39.78 9.74 -3.17
CA GLN A 456 -40.47 8.48 -2.95
C GLN A 456 -41.72 8.63 -2.08
N GLN A 457 -41.64 9.40 -0.99
CA GLN A 457 -42.77 9.63 -0.09
C GLN A 457 -43.83 10.52 -0.76
N VAL A 458 -43.41 11.58 -1.45
CA VAL A 458 -44.31 12.48 -2.19
C VAL A 458 -45.04 11.73 -3.31
N SER A 459 -44.36 10.84 -4.05
CA SER A 459 -45.00 10.07 -5.14
C SER A 459 -46.09 9.11 -4.66
N GLN A 460 -46.08 8.73 -3.38
CA GLN A 460 -47.12 7.88 -2.79
C GLN A 460 -48.38 8.68 -2.39
N VAL A 461 -48.25 9.99 -2.18
CA VAL A 461 -49.32 10.85 -1.66
C VAL A 461 -49.90 11.76 -2.75
N TYR A 462 -49.06 12.22 -3.69
CA TYR A 462 -49.43 13.20 -4.70
C TYR A 462 -49.39 12.59 -6.10
N GLN A 463 -50.47 12.78 -6.86
CA GLN A 463 -50.55 12.37 -8.27
C GLN A 463 -49.92 13.41 -9.21
N SER A 464 -50.02 14.70 -8.87
CA SER A 464 -49.41 15.80 -9.63
C SER A 464 -48.89 16.86 -8.68
N MET A 465 -47.74 17.44 -9.01
CA MET A 465 -47.08 18.46 -8.18
C MET A 465 -46.35 19.47 -9.07
N LYS A 466 -46.39 20.75 -8.69
CA LYS A 466 -45.61 21.79 -9.35
C LYS A 466 -44.13 21.65 -8.98
N ILE A 467 -43.24 21.75 -9.96
CA ILE A 467 -41.79 21.69 -9.76
C ILE A 467 -41.33 22.77 -8.77
N ASP A 468 -41.94 23.96 -8.80
CA ASP A 468 -41.62 25.05 -7.86
C ASP A 468 -41.91 24.71 -6.39
N MET A 469 -42.92 23.87 -6.13
CA MET A 469 -43.21 23.41 -4.77
C MET A 469 -42.17 22.38 -4.32
N LEU A 470 -41.80 21.49 -5.24
CA LEU A 470 -40.81 20.45 -4.99
C LEU A 470 -39.40 21.02 -4.76
N SER A 471 -39.04 22.08 -5.48
CA SER A 471 -37.77 22.79 -5.32
C SER A 471 -37.66 23.55 -3.99
N ARG A 472 -38.77 24.11 -3.50
CA ARG A 472 -38.83 24.70 -2.16
C ARG A 472 -38.72 23.66 -1.04
N MET A 473 -39.20 22.44 -1.29
CA MET A 473 -39.16 21.36 -0.29
C MET A 473 -37.78 20.71 -0.17
N ILE A 474 -36.99 20.66 -1.24
CA ILE A 474 -35.69 20.00 -1.26
C ILE A 474 -34.60 21.09 -1.43
N PRO A 475 -34.04 21.63 -0.34
CA PRO A 475 -33.05 22.70 -0.40
C PRO A 475 -31.67 22.21 -0.87
N PHE A 476 -31.45 20.90 -0.93
CA PHE A 476 -30.17 20.28 -1.25
C PHE A 476 -29.94 20.04 -2.74
N PHE A 477 -30.94 20.31 -3.59
CA PHE A 477 -30.94 19.86 -4.97
C PHE A 477 -31.35 20.98 -5.94
N ASP A 478 -30.53 21.19 -6.96
CA ASP A 478 -30.88 22.07 -8.07
C ASP A 478 -31.64 21.28 -9.15
N PHE A 479 -32.94 21.58 -9.28
CA PHE A 479 -33.83 20.96 -10.24
C PHE A 479 -33.52 21.32 -11.70
N SER A 480 -32.62 22.28 -11.98
CA SER A 480 -32.12 22.55 -13.33
C SER A 480 -31.36 21.34 -13.93
N LEU A 481 -30.81 20.47 -13.07
CA LEU A 481 -30.02 19.29 -13.44
C LEU A 481 -30.85 18.00 -13.59
N TRP A 482 -32.19 18.08 -13.48
CA TRP A 482 -33.12 16.94 -13.44
C TRP A 482 -32.96 15.92 -14.58
N ARG A 483 -32.53 16.35 -15.78
CA ARG A 483 -32.34 15.45 -16.95
C ARG A 483 -31.25 14.39 -16.77
N ARG A 484 -30.42 14.46 -15.72
CA ARG A 484 -29.36 13.47 -15.44
C ARG A 484 -29.76 12.34 -14.48
N PHE A 485 -31.00 12.33 -13.97
CA PHE A 485 -31.51 11.29 -13.07
C PHE A 485 -32.26 10.15 -13.78
N GLN A 486 -32.12 10.04 -15.11
CA GLN A 486 -32.72 8.98 -15.92
C GLN A 486 -31.74 7.85 -16.18
#